data_AF-A0A812SZ82-F1
#
_entry.id   AF-A0A812SZ82-F1
#
_cell.length_a   1.000
_cell.length_b   1.000
_cell.length_c   1.000
_cell.angle_alpha   90.00
_cell.angle_beta   90.00
_cell.angle_gamma   90.00
#
_symmetry.space_group_name_H-M   'P 1'
#
loop_
_entity.id
_entity.type
_entity.pdbx_description
1 polymer ?
#
loop_
_entity_poly.entity_id
_entity_poly.type
_entity_poly.pdbx_seq_one_letter_code
_entity_poly.pdbx_strand_id
1 'polypeptide(L)'
;MSAEWVCQFPSCSSSAAQLAELRRRHPAGFAHDEDPTMRVCTVCRRLPLPAKQEDPPLDDSFLAGIKEELASIEESEQNIQALSQVFRFYAGNARQLAQLLADFLMKQCFPWELIHAFHLLDDILLLDNTGSYKAELSDRIQMASVHTFRKVQSAAEKREVARVLHAWRELRIISSEVADGIAATLRTLGGEAASRILDEASAPDDEDDEPYSMPTRAPGPATAAKGQPQAEPPTKRAKVASTATARVTAATPAQPPRTAEKILALVKRIIAAPAEKPFELLGLGTGCKASEIRTAYRKIALQIHPDKNPGSEGLCKEALIKLQQGREQAESELQQRESGGKKRDKAGMDNATVEPEAKPSGKCPYPGCDLPSCKQCPNRCCTRNITHCHMIARSRGGLHCYFHPPPRSWARNAEG
;
A
#
# COMPACT_ATOMS: atom_id res chain seq x y z
N MET A 1 33.60 10.50 10.58
CA MET A 1 33.48 10.26 9.12
C MET A 1 33.01 11.55 8.47
N SER A 2 33.77 12.12 7.55
CA SER A 2 33.35 13.32 6.82
C SER A 2 32.29 12.92 5.80
N ALA A 3 31.02 13.22 6.06
CA ALA A 3 29.94 12.96 5.10
C ALA A 3 30.21 13.75 3.81
N GLU A 4 30.34 13.05 2.68
CA GLU A 4 30.61 13.65 1.38
C GLU A 4 29.31 14.25 0.82
N TRP A 5 29.34 15.54 0.48
CA TRP A 5 28.16 16.26 0.01
C TRP A 5 28.07 16.15 -1.50
N VAL A 6 26.96 15.61 -2.00
CA VAL A 6 26.71 15.45 -3.43
C VAL A 6 25.43 16.19 -3.80
N CYS A 7 25.46 16.96 -4.89
CA CYS A 7 24.25 17.55 -5.44
C CYS A 7 23.44 16.45 -6.16
N GLN A 8 22.21 16.18 -5.71
CA GLN A 8 21.38 15.12 -6.29
C GLN A 8 20.79 15.45 -7.68
N PHE A 9 21.11 16.62 -8.26
CA PHE A 9 20.63 16.98 -9.58
C PHE A 9 21.48 16.28 -10.65
N PRO A 10 20.91 15.42 -11.52
CA PRO A 10 21.69 14.56 -12.43
C PRO A 10 22.66 15.28 -13.37
N SER A 11 22.42 16.57 -13.65
CA SER A 11 23.28 17.39 -14.52
C SER A 11 24.13 18.41 -13.76
N CYS A 12 24.20 18.32 -12.42
CA CYS A 12 25.05 19.20 -11.63
C CYS A 12 26.49 18.66 -11.59
N SER A 13 27.41 19.41 -12.19
CA SER A 13 28.84 19.11 -12.21
C SER A 13 29.63 19.67 -11.01
N SER A 14 28.94 20.04 -9.92
CA SER A 14 29.60 20.60 -8.74
C SER A 14 30.35 19.51 -7.98
N SER A 15 31.65 19.69 -7.77
CA SER A 15 32.47 18.76 -6.99
C SER A 15 32.17 18.88 -5.48
N ALA A 16 32.50 17.83 -4.71
CA ALA A 16 32.38 17.84 -3.25
C ALA A 16 33.16 19.02 -2.62
N ALA A 17 34.32 19.37 -3.18
CA ALA A 17 35.12 20.52 -2.75
C ALA A 17 34.42 21.87 -3.02
N GLN A 18 33.75 22.01 -4.17
CA GLN A 18 32.96 23.20 -4.49
C GLN A 18 31.76 23.35 -3.55
N LEU A 19 31.09 22.24 -3.22
CA LEU A 19 29.99 22.23 -2.23
C LEU A 19 30.48 22.57 -0.81
N ALA A 20 31.67 22.09 -0.43
CA ALA A 20 32.30 22.43 0.86
C ALA A 20 32.74 23.91 0.94
N GLU A 21 33.24 24.48 -0.16
CA GLU A 21 33.59 25.90 -0.26
C GLU A 21 32.34 26.80 -0.17
N LEU A 22 31.24 26.40 -0.83
CA LEU A 22 29.96 27.13 -0.77
C LEU A 22 29.41 27.22 0.65
N ARG A 23 29.65 26.20 1.50
CA ARG A 23 29.28 26.27 2.93
C ARG A 23 30.05 27.31 3.71
N ARG A 24 31.36 27.43 3.44
CA ARG A 24 32.24 28.39 4.11
C ARG A 24 31.87 29.84 3.79
N ARG A 25 31.25 30.10 2.63
CA ARG A 25 30.73 31.41 2.28
C ARG A 25 29.44 31.69 3.06
N HIS A 26 29.53 32.53 4.10
CA HIS A 26 28.36 33.20 4.64
C HIS A 26 27.89 34.25 3.62
N PRO A 27 26.69 34.14 3.02
CA PRO A 27 26.16 35.22 2.20
C PRO A 27 25.88 36.40 3.13
N ALA A 28 26.68 37.45 3.00
CA ALA A 28 26.33 38.73 3.61
C ALA A 28 25.06 39.25 2.92
N GLY A 29 24.00 39.53 3.70
CA GLY A 29 22.83 40.27 3.22
C GLY A 29 21.51 39.51 3.05
N PHE A 30 21.43 38.23 3.41
CA PHE A 30 20.14 37.54 3.51
C PHE A 30 19.84 37.17 4.96
N ALA A 31 18.89 37.88 5.57
CA ALA A 31 18.31 37.51 6.85
C ALA A 31 17.32 36.36 6.61
N HIS A 32 17.82 35.13 6.56
CA HIS A 32 16.96 33.97 6.69
C HIS A 32 17.25 33.33 8.04
N ASP A 33 16.24 33.29 8.90
CA ASP A 33 16.16 32.54 10.16
C ASP A 33 16.18 31.01 9.95
N GLU A 34 16.84 30.52 8.91
CA GLU A 34 16.82 29.12 8.51
C GLU A 34 18.16 28.45 8.80
N ASP A 35 18.08 27.40 9.61
CA ASP A 35 19.06 26.35 9.90
C ASP A 35 20.48 26.54 9.28
N PRO A 36 21.54 26.76 10.09
CA PRO A 36 22.91 26.98 9.60
C PRO A 36 23.48 25.82 8.77
N THR A 37 22.78 24.68 8.70
CA THR A 37 23.15 23.54 7.85
C THR A 37 22.65 23.65 6.41
N MET A 38 21.70 24.54 6.11
CA MET A 38 21.11 24.73 4.78
C MET A 38 21.81 25.84 3.99
N ARG A 39 22.35 25.50 2.82
CA ARG A 39 22.74 26.47 1.77
C ARG A 39 22.17 26.01 0.44
N VAL A 40 22.29 26.80 -0.62
CA VAL A 40 21.76 26.48 -1.96
C VAL A 40 22.96 26.27 -2.91
N CYS A 41 22.96 25.20 -3.72
CA CYS A 41 23.97 25.01 -4.76
C CYS A 41 23.89 26.17 -5.76
N THR A 42 24.98 26.89 -5.98
CA THR A 42 24.99 28.10 -6.81
C THR A 42 24.78 27.82 -8.29
N VAL A 43 25.01 26.58 -8.74
CA VAL A 43 24.84 26.17 -10.14
C VAL A 43 23.37 25.88 -10.45
N CYS A 44 22.70 25.08 -9.61
CA CYS A 44 21.30 24.69 -9.86
C CYS A 44 20.28 25.50 -9.06
N ARG A 45 20.73 26.42 -8.19
CA ARG A 45 19.90 27.18 -7.23
C ARG A 45 18.95 26.29 -6.40
N ARG A 46 19.31 25.03 -6.16
CA ARG A 46 18.59 24.10 -5.28
C ARG A 46 19.43 23.74 -4.05
N LEU A 47 18.78 23.56 -2.91
CA LEU A 47 19.41 23.15 -1.65
C LEU A 47 20.24 21.87 -1.89
N PRO A 48 21.56 21.83 -1.60
CA PRO A 48 22.28 20.58 -1.39
C PRO A 48 21.54 19.87 -0.27
N LEU A 49 20.91 18.75 -0.61
CA LEU A 49 20.32 17.89 0.39
C LEU A 49 21.45 17.40 1.32
N PRO A 50 21.18 17.23 2.62
CA PRO A 50 22.13 16.57 3.50
C PRO A 50 22.68 15.32 2.84
N ALA A 51 24.00 15.13 2.93
CA ALA A 51 24.60 13.84 2.63
C ALA A 51 23.70 12.80 3.29
N LYS A 52 23.18 11.85 2.50
CA LYS A 52 22.15 10.90 2.95
C LYS A 52 22.71 10.23 4.20
N GLN A 53 22.29 10.73 5.36
CA GLN A 53 22.72 10.17 6.63
C GLN A 53 22.01 8.84 6.64
N GLU A 54 22.77 7.76 6.43
CA GLU A 54 22.22 6.43 6.51
C GLU A 54 21.56 6.33 7.87
N ASP A 55 20.25 6.04 7.87
CA ASP A 55 19.56 5.80 9.12
C ASP A 55 20.30 4.67 9.84
N PRO A 56 20.46 4.77 11.17
CA PRO A 56 21.12 3.70 11.91
C PRO A 56 20.45 2.36 11.58
N PRO A 57 21.23 1.27 11.53
CA PRO A 57 20.66 -0.05 11.25
C PRO A 57 19.54 -0.34 12.25
N LEU A 58 18.47 -0.98 11.78
CA LEU A 58 17.40 -1.43 12.66
C LEU A 58 17.97 -2.50 13.60
N ASP A 59 17.60 -2.44 14.87
CA ASP A 59 18.05 -3.42 15.85
C ASP A 59 17.38 -4.79 15.62
N ASP A 60 18.05 -5.85 16.08
CA ASP A 60 17.58 -7.22 15.89
C ASP A 60 16.22 -7.49 16.56
N SER A 61 15.89 -6.79 17.66
CA SER A 61 14.59 -6.94 18.33
C SER A 61 13.47 -6.35 17.48
N PHE A 62 13.71 -5.21 16.83
CA PHE A 62 12.75 -4.62 15.90
C PHE A 62 12.52 -5.52 14.68
N LEU A 63 13.60 -6.03 14.08
CA LEU A 63 13.51 -6.98 12.97
C LEU A 63 12.82 -8.29 13.37
N ALA A 64 13.01 -8.77 14.60
CA ALA A 64 12.29 -9.93 15.13
C ALA A 64 10.78 -9.67 15.24
N GLY A 65 10.38 -8.47 15.71
CA GLY A 65 8.97 -8.07 15.74
C GLY A 65 8.33 -8.06 14.36
N ILE A 66 9.01 -7.52 13.34
CA ILE A 66 8.49 -7.55 11.96
C ILE A 66 8.36 -8.98 11.44
N LYS A 67 9.27 -9.90 11.80
CA LYS A 67 9.17 -11.31 11.41
C LYS A 67 7.93 -11.98 12.03
N GLU A 68 7.63 -11.68 13.29
CA GLU A 68 6.43 -12.18 13.98
C GLU A 68 5.17 -11.65 13.32
N GLU A 69 5.11 -10.35 13.03
CA GLU A 69 3.99 -9.72 12.32
C GLU A 69 3.80 -10.31 10.92
N LEU A 70 4.88 -10.53 10.17
CA LEU A 70 4.82 -11.22 8.87
C LEU A 70 4.32 -12.66 9.01
N ALA A 71 4.72 -13.39 10.05
CA ALA A 71 4.20 -14.74 10.30
C ALA A 71 2.70 -14.74 10.65
N SER A 72 2.16 -13.60 11.12
CA SER A 72 0.73 -13.40 11.38
C SER A 72 -0.04 -12.72 10.24
N ILE A 73 0.58 -12.56 9.05
CA ILE A 73 -0.01 -11.81 7.93
C ILE A 73 -1.33 -12.40 7.43
N GLU A 74 -1.60 -13.68 7.75
CA GLU A 74 -2.82 -14.40 7.40
C GLU A 74 -4.09 -13.84 8.07
N GLU A 75 -3.96 -13.20 9.23
CA GLU A 75 -5.12 -12.96 10.08
C GLU A 75 -5.97 -11.75 9.67
N SER A 76 -5.44 -10.83 8.85
CA SER A 76 -6.16 -9.60 8.50
C SER A 76 -5.54 -8.81 7.35
N GLU A 77 -6.37 -8.29 6.43
CA GLU A 77 -5.96 -7.23 5.49
C GLU A 77 -5.39 -6.01 6.23
N GLN A 78 -5.80 -5.79 7.48
CA GLN A 78 -5.27 -4.72 8.33
C GLN A 78 -3.79 -4.95 8.67
N ASN A 79 -3.32 -6.21 8.75
CA ASN A 79 -1.91 -6.52 9.02
C ASN A 79 -1.05 -6.15 7.81
N ILE A 80 -1.52 -6.44 6.59
CA ILE A 80 -0.85 -6.02 5.34
C ILE A 80 -0.72 -4.50 5.29
N GLN A 81 -1.80 -3.78 5.60
CA GLN A 81 -1.78 -2.32 5.64
C GLN A 81 -0.86 -1.77 6.73
N ALA A 82 -0.88 -2.33 7.94
CA ALA A 82 -0.01 -1.91 9.02
C ALA A 82 1.47 -2.13 8.65
N LEU A 83 1.80 -3.30 8.11
CA LEU A 83 3.15 -3.62 7.65
C LEU A 83 3.60 -2.73 6.50
N SER A 84 2.75 -2.45 5.51
CA SER A 84 3.13 -1.55 4.41
C SER A 84 3.44 -0.13 4.90
N GLN A 85 2.73 0.36 5.93
CA GLN A 85 3.03 1.64 6.58
C GLN A 85 4.36 1.59 7.36
N VAL A 86 4.67 0.48 8.04
CA VAL A 86 5.98 0.28 8.70
C VAL A 86 7.10 0.35 7.67
N PHE A 87 6.99 -0.38 6.57
CA PHE A 87 7.99 -0.34 5.49
C PHE A 87 8.14 1.08 4.92
N ARG A 88 7.04 1.76 4.63
CA ARG A 88 7.07 3.15 4.16
C ARG A 88 7.76 4.09 5.15
N PHE A 89 7.50 3.95 6.44
CA PHE A 89 8.10 4.79 7.47
C PHE A 89 9.62 4.57 7.56
N TYR A 90 10.07 3.33 7.47
CA TYR A 90 11.48 2.92 7.54
C TYR A 90 12.13 2.76 6.17
N ALA A 91 11.73 3.56 5.18
CA ALA A 91 12.29 3.50 3.83
C ALA A 91 13.80 3.80 3.76
N GLY A 92 14.37 4.49 4.75
CA GLY A 92 15.83 4.66 4.87
C GLY A 92 16.57 3.37 5.18
N ASN A 93 15.90 2.37 5.77
CA ASN A 93 16.41 1.03 6.02
C ASN A 93 15.87 0.01 5.00
N ALA A 94 15.49 0.46 3.79
CA ALA A 94 14.86 -0.38 2.76
C ALA A 94 15.62 -1.69 2.49
N ARG A 95 16.96 -1.67 2.50
CA ARG A 95 17.79 -2.87 2.29
C ARG A 95 17.53 -3.99 3.31
N GLN A 96 17.47 -3.65 4.61
CA GLN A 96 17.24 -4.65 5.67
C GLN A 96 15.82 -5.20 5.60
N LEU A 97 14.85 -4.32 5.39
CA LEU A 97 13.45 -4.70 5.30
C LEU A 97 13.12 -5.48 4.01
N ALA A 98 13.73 -5.11 2.89
CA ALA A 98 13.62 -5.85 1.62
C ALA A 98 14.24 -7.25 1.74
N GLN A 99 15.39 -7.39 2.42
CA GLN A 99 15.97 -8.70 2.70
C GLN A 99 15.04 -9.54 3.57
N LEU A 100 14.47 -8.95 4.62
CA LEU A 100 13.56 -9.64 5.54
C LEU A 100 12.29 -10.12 4.82
N LEU A 101 11.68 -9.27 4.00
CA LEU A 101 10.52 -9.63 3.18
C LEU A 101 10.85 -10.71 2.14
N ALA A 102 11.99 -10.61 1.47
CA ALA A 102 12.43 -11.60 0.50
C ALA A 102 12.71 -12.96 1.16
N ASP A 103 13.36 -12.95 2.33
CA ASP A 103 13.57 -14.15 3.14
C ASP A 103 12.25 -14.80 3.51
N PHE A 104 11.26 -14.01 3.94
CA PHE A 104 9.92 -14.49 4.24
C PHE A 104 9.29 -15.15 3.00
N LEU A 105 9.22 -14.44 1.87
CA LEU A 105 8.65 -14.95 0.61
C LEU A 105 9.31 -16.24 0.11
N MET A 106 10.61 -16.43 0.36
CA MET A 106 11.36 -17.60 -0.12
C MET A 106 11.35 -18.77 0.86
N LYS A 107 11.23 -18.51 2.16
CA LYS A 107 11.24 -19.54 3.22
C LYS A 107 9.85 -20.02 3.57
N GLN A 108 8.80 -19.24 3.28
CA GLN A 108 7.45 -19.65 3.65
C GLN A 108 6.96 -20.88 2.91
N CYS A 109 6.28 -21.74 3.66
CA CYS A 109 5.86 -23.06 3.20
C CYS A 109 4.40 -23.08 2.76
N PHE A 110 3.56 -22.19 3.29
CA PHE A 110 2.12 -22.25 3.06
C PHE A 110 1.71 -21.39 1.86
N PRO A 111 1.02 -21.98 0.85
CA PRO A 111 0.60 -21.26 -0.35
C PRO A 111 -0.25 -20.01 -0.11
N TRP A 112 -1.08 -20.01 0.93
CA TRP A 112 -1.97 -18.89 1.24
C TRP A 112 -1.25 -17.73 1.95
N GLU A 113 -0.16 -17.96 2.69
CA GLU A 113 0.67 -16.85 3.22
C GLU A 113 1.34 -16.09 2.08
N LEU A 114 1.78 -16.83 1.06
CA LEU A 114 2.52 -16.26 -0.05
C LEU A 114 1.69 -15.23 -0.83
N ILE A 115 0.38 -15.43 -0.99
CA ILE A 115 -0.44 -14.44 -1.69
C ILE A 115 -0.57 -13.14 -0.89
N HIS A 116 -0.71 -13.23 0.44
CA HIS A 116 -0.77 -12.05 1.32
C HIS A 116 0.57 -11.32 1.37
N ALA A 117 1.68 -12.04 1.48
CA ALA A 117 3.01 -11.46 1.42
C ALA A 117 3.31 -10.83 0.05
N PHE A 118 2.78 -11.41 -1.04
CA PHE A 118 2.90 -10.84 -2.38
C PHE A 118 2.06 -9.56 -2.53
N HIS A 119 0.89 -9.49 -1.90
CA HIS A 119 0.12 -8.25 -1.79
C HIS A 119 0.84 -7.18 -0.95
N LEU A 120 1.51 -7.56 0.13
CA LEU A 120 2.37 -6.64 0.89
C LEU A 120 3.51 -6.10 0.01
N LEU A 121 4.15 -6.97 -0.79
CA LEU A 121 5.16 -6.56 -1.77
C LEU A 121 4.59 -5.56 -2.80
N ASP A 122 3.39 -5.81 -3.34
CA ASP A 122 2.67 -4.88 -4.23
C ASP A 122 2.47 -3.52 -3.56
N ASP A 123 1.94 -3.49 -2.33
CA ASP A 123 1.70 -2.25 -1.60
C ASP A 123 2.99 -1.47 -1.31
N ILE A 124 4.07 -2.15 -0.91
CA ILE A 124 5.37 -1.51 -0.68
C ILE A 124 5.88 -0.84 -1.96
N LEU A 125 5.82 -1.55 -3.10
CA LEU A 125 6.32 -1.03 -4.37
C LEU A 125 5.46 0.10 -4.95
N LEU A 126 4.13 0.02 -4.75
CA LEU A 126 3.19 1.08 -5.14
C LEU A 126 3.36 2.35 -4.30
N LEU A 127 3.70 2.21 -3.01
CA LEU A 127 3.86 3.33 -2.08
C LEU A 127 5.29 3.87 -2.01
N ASP A 128 6.26 3.23 -2.67
CA ASP A 128 7.66 3.66 -2.69
C ASP A 128 7.88 4.88 -3.58
N ASN A 129 7.59 6.04 -3.01
CA ASN A 129 7.86 7.34 -3.61
C ASN A 129 9.36 7.68 -3.66
N THR A 130 10.19 6.98 -2.88
CA THR A 130 11.64 7.23 -2.79
C THR A 130 12.46 6.45 -3.83
N GLY A 131 11.89 5.37 -4.35
CA GLY A 131 12.59 4.40 -5.19
C GLY A 131 13.55 3.48 -4.43
N SER A 132 13.67 3.60 -3.10
CA SER A 132 14.61 2.81 -2.29
C SER A 132 14.24 1.33 -2.29
N TYR A 133 12.96 1.00 -2.15
CA TYR A 133 12.49 -0.39 -2.21
C TYR A 133 12.54 -0.94 -3.63
N LYS A 134 12.19 -0.13 -4.64
CA LYS A 134 12.31 -0.55 -6.05
C LYS A 134 13.75 -0.96 -6.39
N ALA A 135 14.74 -0.20 -5.94
CA ALA A 135 16.15 -0.52 -6.15
C ALA A 135 16.55 -1.82 -5.45
N GLU A 136 16.22 -1.97 -4.16
CA GLU A 136 16.63 -3.13 -3.35
C GLU A 136 15.88 -4.43 -3.71
N LEU A 137 14.64 -4.31 -4.21
CA LEU A 137 13.80 -5.45 -4.57
C LEU A 137 13.90 -5.84 -6.05
N SER A 138 14.48 -5.01 -6.93
CA SER A 138 14.55 -5.27 -8.38
C SER A 138 15.06 -6.68 -8.70
N ASP A 139 16.18 -7.08 -8.11
CA ASP A 139 16.80 -8.40 -8.35
C ASP A 139 16.03 -9.56 -7.70
N ARG A 140 15.19 -9.24 -6.70
CA ARG A 140 14.47 -10.23 -5.88
C ARG A 140 13.05 -10.45 -6.38
N ILE A 141 12.45 -9.46 -7.03
CA ILE A 141 11.08 -9.50 -7.55
C ILE A 141 10.91 -10.68 -8.51
N GLN A 142 11.89 -10.96 -9.37
CA GLN A 142 11.80 -12.09 -10.27
C GLN A 142 11.70 -13.43 -9.52
N MET A 143 12.59 -13.66 -8.55
CA MET A 143 12.57 -14.89 -7.76
C MET A 143 11.28 -15.01 -6.93
N ALA A 144 10.87 -13.93 -6.26
CA ALA A 144 9.67 -13.90 -5.43
C ALA A 144 8.40 -14.17 -6.24
N SER A 145 8.28 -13.55 -7.43
CA SER A 145 7.12 -13.73 -8.31
C SER A 145 7.03 -15.15 -8.86
N VAL A 146 8.16 -15.69 -9.33
CA VAL A 146 8.24 -17.07 -9.82
C VAL A 146 7.96 -18.07 -8.70
N HIS A 147 8.52 -17.86 -7.51
CA HIS A 147 8.28 -18.71 -6.35
C HIS A 147 6.81 -18.71 -5.95
N THR A 148 6.22 -17.52 -5.78
CA THR A 148 4.81 -17.34 -5.41
C THR A 148 3.90 -18.02 -6.41
N PHE A 149 4.04 -17.73 -7.71
CA PHE A 149 3.20 -18.30 -8.78
C PHE A 149 3.26 -19.84 -8.81
N ARG A 150 4.42 -20.43 -8.52
CA ARG A 150 4.58 -21.89 -8.49
C ARG A 150 3.93 -22.53 -7.27
N LYS A 151 3.99 -21.86 -6.12
CA LYS A 151 3.55 -22.42 -4.84
C LYS A 151 2.06 -22.26 -4.61
N VAL A 152 1.44 -21.19 -5.12
CA VAL A 152 -0.02 -21.03 -5.06
C VAL A 152 -0.72 -22.17 -5.80
N GLN A 153 -1.77 -22.72 -5.19
CA GLN A 153 -2.39 -23.96 -5.68
C GLN A 153 -3.51 -23.66 -6.67
N SER A 154 -4.31 -22.63 -6.41
CA SER A 154 -5.50 -22.33 -7.20
C SER A 154 -5.17 -21.53 -8.46
N ALA A 155 -5.96 -21.75 -9.52
CA ALA A 155 -5.90 -20.91 -10.71
C ALA A 155 -6.26 -19.45 -10.40
N ALA A 156 -7.11 -19.20 -9.40
CA ALA A 156 -7.49 -17.86 -8.98
C ALA A 156 -6.31 -17.07 -8.38
N GLU A 157 -5.55 -17.68 -7.48
CA GLU A 157 -4.33 -17.06 -6.91
C GLU A 157 -3.27 -16.83 -8.00
N LYS A 158 -3.10 -17.77 -8.93
CA LYS A 158 -2.18 -17.58 -10.08
C LYS A 158 -2.58 -16.41 -10.95
N ARG A 159 -3.87 -16.25 -11.24
CA ARG A 159 -4.38 -15.06 -11.94
C ARG A 159 -4.10 -13.79 -11.15
N GLU A 160 -4.25 -13.82 -9.83
CA GLU A 160 -3.94 -12.65 -9.01
C GLU A 160 -2.46 -12.24 -9.09
N VAL A 161 -1.54 -13.21 -9.00
CA VAL A 161 -0.10 -12.95 -9.21
C VAL A 161 0.15 -12.39 -10.62
N ALA A 162 -0.48 -12.95 -11.65
CA ALA A 162 -0.36 -12.49 -13.03
C ALA A 162 -0.88 -11.05 -13.22
N ARG A 163 -2.00 -10.69 -12.59
CA ARG A 163 -2.55 -9.32 -12.63
C ARG A 163 -1.62 -8.31 -11.97
N VAL A 164 -1.05 -8.65 -10.81
CA VAL A 164 -0.07 -7.78 -10.13
C VAL A 164 1.16 -7.57 -11.01
N LEU A 165 1.69 -8.63 -11.63
CA LEU A 165 2.81 -8.53 -12.56
C LEU A 165 2.50 -7.65 -13.78
N HIS A 166 1.31 -7.82 -14.36
CA HIS A 166 0.85 -6.98 -15.46
C HIS A 166 0.75 -5.51 -15.02
N ALA A 167 0.15 -5.25 -13.85
CA ALA A 167 0.06 -3.90 -13.28
C ALA A 167 1.44 -3.29 -13.03
N TRP A 168 2.41 -4.04 -12.51
CA TRP A 168 3.78 -3.55 -12.30
C TRP A 168 4.48 -3.17 -13.59
N ARG A 169 4.30 -3.96 -14.65
CA ARG A 169 4.82 -3.63 -15.99
C ARG A 169 4.19 -2.35 -16.51
N GLU A 170 2.87 -2.25 -16.45
CA GLU A 170 2.12 -1.12 -17.02
C GLU A 170 2.32 0.18 -16.24
N LEU A 171 2.53 0.11 -14.93
CA LEU A 171 2.89 1.23 -14.06
C LEU A 171 4.40 1.51 -14.01
N ARG A 172 5.20 0.75 -14.77
CA ARG A 172 6.68 0.81 -14.78
C ARG A 172 7.28 0.78 -13.36
N ILE A 173 6.69 -0.01 -12.48
CA ILE A 173 7.23 -0.30 -11.15
C ILE A 173 8.50 -1.15 -11.30
N ILE A 174 8.50 -2.06 -12.29
CA ILE A 174 9.65 -2.82 -12.75
C ILE A 174 9.89 -2.52 -14.24
N SER A 175 11.12 -2.76 -14.72
CA SER A 175 11.42 -2.62 -16.15
C SER A 175 10.65 -3.67 -16.97
N SER A 176 10.38 -3.35 -18.24
CA SER A 176 9.75 -4.30 -19.17
C SER A 176 10.58 -5.56 -19.33
N GLU A 177 11.91 -5.44 -19.35
CA GLU A 177 12.84 -6.57 -19.43
C GLU A 177 12.66 -7.54 -18.25
N VAL A 178 12.56 -7.01 -17.02
CA VAL A 178 12.33 -7.84 -15.83
C VAL A 178 10.94 -8.47 -15.87
N ALA A 179 9.91 -7.71 -16.24
CA ALA A 179 8.54 -8.23 -16.36
C ALA A 179 8.43 -9.34 -17.42
N ASP A 180 9.01 -9.13 -18.59
CA ASP A 180 9.01 -10.10 -19.69
C ASP A 180 9.86 -11.33 -19.33
N GLY A 181 10.97 -11.16 -18.62
CA GLY A 181 11.78 -12.26 -18.08
C GLY A 181 11.03 -13.12 -17.06
N ILE A 182 10.24 -12.50 -16.18
CA ILE A 182 9.35 -13.21 -15.26
C ILE A 182 8.29 -13.98 -16.05
N ALA A 183 7.58 -13.31 -16.97
CA ALA A 183 6.53 -13.93 -17.76
C ALA A 183 7.05 -15.11 -18.59
N ALA A 184 8.22 -14.98 -19.23
CA ALA A 184 8.87 -16.07 -19.95
C ALA A 184 9.17 -17.25 -19.03
N THR A 185 9.77 -17.00 -17.86
CA THR A 185 10.08 -18.04 -16.85
C THR A 185 8.80 -18.77 -16.39
N LEU A 186 7.72 -18.04 -16.15
CA LEU A 186 6.44 -18.61 -15.74
C LEU A 186 5.80 -19.47 -16.85
N ARG A 187 5.85 -19.03 -18.11
CA ARG A 187 5.38 -19.83 -19.26
C ARG A 187 6.19 -21.12 -19.41
N THR A 188 7.51 -21.05 -19.30
CA THR A 188 8.38 -22.23 -19.37
C THR A 188 8.08 -23.24 -18.26
N LEU A 189 7.86 -22.77 -17.02
CA LEU A 189 7.63 -23.65 -15.87
C LEU A 189 6.20 -24.20 -15.78
N GLY A 190 5.20 -23.43 -16.21
CA GLY A 190 3.78 -23.78 -16.08
C GLY A 190 3.09 -24.24 -17.36
N GLY A 191 3.79 -24.25 -18.50
CA GLY A 191 3.27 -24.70 -19.79
C GLY A 191 2.08 -23.87 -20.29
N GLU A 192 1.21 -24.50 -21.10
CA GLU A 192 0.04 -23.83 -21.69
C GLU A 192 -0.91 -23.23 -20.66
N ALA A 193 -1.05 -23.86 -19.49
CA ALA A 193 -1.93 -23.37 -18.43
C ALA A 193 -1.45 -22.01 -17.87
N ALA A 194 -0.14 -21.86 -17.65
CA ALA A 194 0.43 -20.59 -17.20
C ALA A 194 0.40 -19.53 -18.31
N SER A 195 0.67 -19.91 -19.56
CA SER A 195 0.53 -19.02 -20.72
C SER A 195 -0.88 -18.43 -20.79
N ARG A 196 -1.91 -19.29 -20.72
CA ARG A 196 -3.32 -18.83 -20.74
C ARG A 196 -3.63 -17.85 -19.61
N ILE A 197 -3.13 -18.10 -18.40
CA ILE A 197 -3.35 -17.21 -17.24
C ILE A 197 -2.67 -15.84 -17.44
N LEU A 198 -1.45 -15.82 -17.97
CA LEU A 198 -0.71 -14.58 -18.22
C LEU A 198 -1.34 -13.76 -19.36
N ASP A 199 -1.82 -14.45 -20.40
CA ASP A 199 -2.48 -13.82 -21.53
C ASP A 199 -3.87 -13.28 -21.12
N GLU A 200 -4.62 -14.02 -20.30
CA GLU A 200 -5.88 -13.58 -19.68
C GLU A 200 -5.66 -12.35 -18.79
N ALA A 201 -4.60 -12.33 -17.96
CA ALA A 201 -4.29 -11.19 -17.10
C ALA A 201 -3.80 -9.94 -17.86
N SER A 202 -3.37 -10.09 -19.11
CA SER A 202 -2.95 -8.99 -19.97
C SER A 202 -4.07 -8.53 -20.92
N ALA A 203 -5.16 -9.30 -21.01
CA ALA A 203 -6.31 -8.87 -21.77
C ALA A 203 -6.94 -7.65 -21.10
N PRO A 204 -7.36 -6.62 -21.85
CA PRO A 204 -8.14 -5.54 -21.28
C PRO A 204 -9.39 -6.14 -20.61
N ASP A 205 -9.69 -5.69 -19.39
CA ASP A 205 -10.93 -6.03 -18.67
C ASP A 205 -12.12 -5.44 -19.48
N ASP A 206 -12.55 -6.14 -20.52
CA ASP A 206 -13.63 -5.72 -21.41
C ASP A 206 -15.01 -5.86 -20.77
N GLU A 207 -15.08 -6.46 -19.58
CA GLU A 207 -16.34 -6.74 -18.87
C GLU A 207 -16.90 -5.53 -18.10
N ASP A 208 -16.12 -4.44 -17.89
CA ASP A 208 -16.54 -3.30 -17.04
C ASP A 208 -16.74 -1.96 -17.82
N ASP A 209 -16.61 -1.94 -19.15
CA ASP A 209 -16.82 -0.72 -19.96
C ASP A 209 -18.32 -0.46 -20.29
N GLU A 210 -19.25 -1.24 -19.71
CA GLU A 210 -20.62 -0.74 -19.49
C GLU A 210 -20.50 0.43 -18.52
N PRO A 211 -20.84 1.67 -18.91
CA PRO A 211 -20.75 2.82 -18.04
C PRO A 211 -21.52 2.48 -16.77
N TYR A 212 -20.81 2.42 -15.64
CA TYR A 212 -21.32 2.07 -14.32
C TYR A 212 -22.53 2.96 -14.03
N SER A 213 -23.70 2.51 -14.50
CA SER A 213 -24.94 3.23 -14.41
C SER A 213 -25.36 3.00 -12.99
N MET A 214 -25.01 3.96 -12.14
CA MET A 214 -25.48 4.04 -10.77
C MET A 214 -26.96 3.64 -10.76
N PRO A 215 -27.34 2.53 -10.10
CA PRO A 215 -28.74 2.15 -10.05
C PRO A 215 -29.47 3.28 -9.34
N THR A 216 -30.25 4.05 -10.09
CA THR A 216 -31.17 5.04 -9.55
C THR A 216 -32.28 4.24 -8.89
N ARG A 217 -32.07 3.90 -7.61
CA ARG A 217 -33.03 3.17 -6.81
C ARG A 217 -34.19 4.12 -6.52
N ALA A 218 -35.20 4.11 -7.41
CA ALA A 218 -36.49 4.70 -7.14
C ALA A 218 -37.12 4.00 -5.91
N PRO A 219 -37.76 4.74 -4.99
CA PRO A 219 -38.43 4.15 -3.84
C PRO A 219 -39.72 3.47 -4.31
N GLY A 220 -39.68 2.15 -4.52
CA GLY A 220 -40.86 1.32 -4.72
C GLY A 220 -41.42 0.81 -3.38
N PRO A 221 -42.75 0.73 -3.22
CA PRO A 221 -43.38 0.43 -1.95
C PRO A 221 -43.31 -1.06 -1.61
N ALA A 222 -43.27 -1.33 -0.30
CA ALA A 222 -43.29 -2.66 0.28
C ALA A 222 -44.67 -3.32 0.09
N THR A 223 -44.69 -4.54 -0.45
CA THR A 223 -45.74 -5.52 -0.17
C THR A 223 -45.15 -6.93 -0.09
N ALA A 224 -45.46 -7.58 1.02
CA ALA A 224 -45.11 -8.94 1.37
C ALA A 224 -46.02 -9.98 0.68
N ALA A 225 -45.48 -11.16 0.36
CA ALA A 225 -46.24 -12.42 0.43
C ALA A 225 -45.32 -13.65 0.37
N LYS A 226 -45.74 -14.66 1.14
CA LYS A 226 -45.14 -15.98 1.43
C LYS A 226 -45.24 -16.97 0.25
N GLY A 227 -44.41 -18.03 0.28
CA GLY A 227 -44.78 -19.34 -0.28
C GLY A 227 -43.61 -20.19 -0.79
N GLN A 228 -43.45 -21.38 -0.22
CA GLN A 228 -42.36 -22.35 -0.41
C GLN A 228 -42.86 -23.57 -1.28
N PRO A 229 -42.17 -24.72 -1.41
CA PRO A 229 -41.33 -25.15 -2.56
C PRO A 229 -41.85 -26.40 -3.32
N GLN A 230 -41.42 -26.64 -4.58
CA GLN A 230 -41.46 -27.97 -5.27
C GLN A 230 -40.36 -28.00 -6.36
N ALA A 231 -39.33 -28.85 -6.29
CA ALA A 231 -39.21 -30.29 -6.64
C ALA A 231 -39.01 -30.55 -8.16
N GLU A 232 -37.80 -31.04 -8.51
CA GLU A 232 -37.40 -31.61 -9.81
C GLU A 232 -38.08 -32.96 -10.08
N PRO A 233 -38.12 -33.44 -11.35
CA PRO A 233 -37.20 -34.53 -11.73
C PRO A 233 -36.69 -34.50 -13.20
N PRO A 234 -35.78 -35.43 -13.58
CA PRO A 234 -34.72 -35.19 -14.57
C PRO A 234 -34.98 -35.86 -15.92
N THR A 235 -34.34 -35.38 -17.00
CA THR A 235 -34.11 -36.23 -18.18
C THR A 235 -32.88 -35.85 -19.02
N LYS A 236 -32.07 -36.89 -19.28
CA LYS A 236 -31.42 -37.25 -20.56
C LYS A 236 -30.14 -36.50 -20.97
N ARG A 237 -29.07 -37.06 -20.41
CA ARG A 237 -27.71 -37.24 -20.97
C ARG A 237 -27.74 -37.59 -22.48
N ALA A 238 -27.27 -36.67 -23.32
CA ALA A 238 -26.93 -36.94 -24.72
C ALA A 238 -25.40 -36.82 -24.90
N LYS A 239 -24.78 -37.90 -25.36
CA LYS A 239 -23.39 -37.93 -25.87
C LYS A 239 -23.34 -37.06 -27.12
N VAL A 240 -22.47 -36.05 -27.14
CA VAL A 240 -22.06 -35.38 -28.38
C VAL A 240 -20.59 -35.68 -28.60
N ALA A 241 -20.34 -36.27 -29.76
CA ALA A 241 -19.04 -36.69 -30.25
C ALA A 241 -18.16 -35.47 -30.56
N SER A 242 -16.89 -35.59 -30.23
CA SER A 242 -15.81 -34.68 -30.58
C SER A 242 -15.74 -34.50 -32.10
N THR A 243 -16.04 -33.29 -32.57
CA THR A 243 -15.70 -32.86 -33.93
C THR A 243 -14.63 -31.79 -33.80
N ALA A 244 -13.39 -32.16 -34.12
CA ALA A 244 -12.26 -31.25 -34.20
C ALA A 244 -12.54 -30.20 -35.28
N THR A 245 -12.73 -28.95 -34.86
CA THR A 245 -12.75 -27.80 -35.76
C THR A 245 -11.43 -27.07 -35.61
N ALA A 246 -10.63 -27.12 -36.67
CA ALA A 246 -9.46 -26.28 -36.84
C ALA A 246 -9.87 -24.82 -36.75
N ARG A 247 -9.41 -24.11 -35.72
CA ARG A 247 -9.69 -22.69 -35.52
C ARG A 247 -8.69 -21.88 -36.34
N VAL A 248 -9.16 -21.39 -37.48
CA VAL A 248 -8.52 -20.34 -38.28
C VAL A 248 -8.19 -19.16 -37.36
N THR A 249 -6.96 -18.68 -37.46
CA THR A 249 -6.44 -17.45 -36.85
C THR A 249 -7.23 -16.25 -37.35
N ALA A 250 -8.34 -15.93 -36.67
CA ALA A 250 -9.04 -14.67 -36.84
C ALA A 250 -8.32 -13.62 -35.99
N ALA A 251 -7.79 -12.60 -36.66
CA ALA A 251 -7.22 -11.41 -36.05
C ALA A 251 -8.26 -10.79 -35.10
N THR A 252 -7.85 -10.63 -33.84
CA THR A 252 -8.59 -9.88 -32.82
C THR A 252 -8.90 -8.48 -33.35
N PRO A 253 -10.16 -7.99 -33.29
CA PRO A 253 -10.45 -6.59 -33.58
C PRO A 253 -9.79 -5.73 -32.51
N ALA A 254 -8.79 -4.95 -32.91
CA ALA A 254 -8.15 -3.96 -32.06
C ALA A 254 -9.21 -2.98 -31.53
N GLN A 255 -9.27 -2.80 -30.21
CA GLN A 255 -10.12 -1.79 -29.60
C GLN A 255 -9.81 -0.39 -30.16
N PRO A 256 -10.82 0.49 -30.27
CA PRO A 256 -10.55 1.89 -30.58
C PRO A 256 -9.66 2.48 -29.48
N PRO A 257 -8.60 3.23 -29.83
CA PRO A 257 -7.73 3.85 -28.85
C PRO A 257 -8.57 4.70 -27.88
N ARG A 258 -8.47 4.43 -26.58
CA ARG A 258 -9.07 5.26 -25.54
C ARG A 258 -8.63 6.72 -25.78
N THR A 259 -9.58 7.59 -26.09
CA THR A 259 -9.27 8.94 -26.55
C THR A 259 -8.63 9.74 -25.42
N ALA A 260 -7.57 10.49 -25.74
CA ALA A 260 -6.87 11.37 -24.79
C ALA A 260 -7.85 12.31 -24.04
N GLU A 261 -8.95 12.70 -24.68
CA GLU A 261 -10.04 13.47 -24.09
C GLU A 261 -10.69 12.80 -22.88
N LYS A 262 -10.95 11.48 -22.94
CA LYS A 262 -11.52 10.72 -21.81
C LYS A 262 -10.56 10.70 -20.63
N ILE A 263 -9.27 10.53 -20.89
CA ILE A 263 -8.24 10.52 -19.84
C ILE A 263 -8.13 11.90 -19.20
N LEU A 264 -8.11 12.97 -20.00
CA LEU A 264 -8.12 14.34 -19.48
C LEU A 264 -9.39 14.65 -18.68
N ALA A 265 -10.56 14.16 -19.09
CA ALA A 265 -11.79 14.30 -18.32
C ALA A 265 -11.71 13.57 -16.98
N LEU A 266 -11.16 12.35 -16.96
CA LEU A 266 -10.92 11.58 -15.74
C LEU A 266 -9.93 12.28 -14.79
N VAL A 267 -8.81 12.78 -15.31
CA VAL A 267 -7.81 13.56 -14.56
C VAL A 267 -8.46 14.80 -13.95
N LYS A 268 -9.23 15.57 -14.73
CA LYS A 268 -9.97 16.74 -14.24
C LYS A 268 -10.99 16.36 -13.16
N ARG A 269 -11.71 15.25 -13.33
CA ARG A 269 -12.65 14.73 -12.30
C ARG A 269 -11.92 14.45 -10.99
N ILE A 270 -10.77 13.78 -11.03
CA ILE A 270 -10.00 13.44 -9.83
C ILE A 270 -9.47 14.71 -9.15
N ILE A 271 -8.92 15.64 -9.92
CA ILE A 271 -8.42 16.93 -9.39
C ILE A 271 -9.57 17.77 -8.81
N ALA A 272 -10.76 17.75 -9.40
CA ALA A 272 -11.91 18.51 -8.91
C ALA A 272 -12.66 17.83 -7.75
N ALA A 273 -12.50 16.52 -7.56
CA ALA A 273 -13.24 15.78 -6.53
C ALA A 273 -12.93 16.29 -5.12
N PRO A 274 -13.93 16.43 -4.23
CA PRO A 274 -13.70 16.83 -2.85
C PRO A 274 -12.93 15.74 -2.08
N ALA A 275 -11.93 16.14 -1.29
CA ALA A 275 -11.12 15.20 -0.50
C ALA A 275 -11.92 14.47 0.59
N GLU A 276 -13.07 15.03 0.99
CA GLU A 276 -13.98 14.50 2.01
C GLU A 276 -14.74 13.25 1.55
N LYS A 277 -14.65 12.89 0.27
CA LYS A 277 -15.39 11.76 -0.32
C LYS A 277 -14.46 10.79 -1.03
N PRO A 278 -13.64 10.04 -0.28
CA PRO A 278 -12.59 9.20 -0.84
C PRO A 278 -13.13 8.04 -1.70
N PHE A 279 -14.28 7.47 -1.35
CA PHE A 279 -14.92 6.40 -2.12
C PHE A 279 -15.45 6.89 -3.47
N GLU A 280 -16.07 8.09 -3.53
CA GLU A 280 -16.54 8.68 -4.80
C GLU A 280 -15.37 9.00 -5.74
N LEU A 281 -14.23 9.40 -5.19
CA LEU A 281 -13.02 9.64 -5.97
C LEU A 281 -12.56 8.38 -6.71
N LEU A 282 -12.57 7.23 -6.00
CA LEU A 282 -12.26 5.90 -6.54
C LEU A 282 -13.38 5.30 -7.40
N GLY A 283 -14.57 5.92 -7.45
CA GLY A 283 -15.73 5.37 -8.14
C GLY A 283 -16.37 4.18 -7.41
N LEU A 284 -16.20 4.10 -6.09
CA LEU A 284 -16.71 3.03 -5.24
C LEU A 284 -17.87 3.51 -4.37
N GLY A 285 -18.76 2.59 -4.01
CA GLY A 285 -19.74 2.81 -2.97
C GLY A 285 -19.12 2.72 -1.57
N THR A 286 -19.72 3.37 -0.58
CA THR A 286 -19.25 3.30 0.82
C THR A 286 -19.35 1.88 1.42
N GLY A 287 -19.98 0.91 0.77
CA GLY A 287 -20.02 -0.50 1.21
C GLY A 287 -18.85 -1.36 0.74
N CYS A 288 -17.85 -0.79 0.05
CA CYS A 288 -16.79 -1.56 -0.59
C CYS A 288 -15.81 -2.20 0.40
N LYS A 289 -15.15 -3.29 -0.04
CA LYS A 289 -14.08 -3.97 0.70
C LYS A 289 -12.71 -3.35 0.41
N ALA A 290 -11.70 -3.60 1.25
CA ALA A 290 -10.36 -3.05 1.01
C ALA A 290 -9.72 -3.59 -0.29
N SER A 291 -10.02 -4.83 -0.67
CA SER A 291 -9.63 -5.39 -1.97
C SER A 291 -10.21 -4.62 -3.17
N GLU A 292 -11.43 -4.10 -3.06
CA GLU A 292 -12.07 -3.28 -4.10
C GLU A 292 -11.42 -1.90 -4.19
N ILE A 293 -11.07 -1.29 -3.03
CA ILE A 293 -10.30 -0.03 -2.97
C ILE A 293 -8.97 -0.17 -3.72
N ARG A 294 -8.20 -1.23 -3.44
CA ARG A 294 -6.92 -1.51 -4.12
C ARG A 294 -7.11 -1.71 -5.62
N THR A 295 -8.14 -2.46 -6.01
CA THR A 295 -8.44 -2.73 -7.42
C THR A 295 -8.83 -1.46 -8.16
N ALA A 296 -9.73 -0.64 -7.60
CA ALA A 296 -10.14 0.63 -8.20
C ALA A 296 -8.98 1.62 -8.33
N TYR A 297 -8.15 1.72 -7.27
CA TYR A 297 -6.93 2.52 -7.30
C TYR A 297 -6.01 2.11 -8.46
N ARG A 298 -5.70 0.80 -8.59
CA ARG A 298 -4.86 0.28 -9.67
C ARG A 298 -5.45 0.59 -11.05
N LYS A 299 -6.75 0.33 -11.24
CA LYS A 299 -7.46 0.59 -12.51
C LYS A 299 -7.36 2.07 -12.91
N ILE A 300 -7.60 3.00 -11.98
CA ILE A 300 -7.52 4.45 -12.28
C ILE A 300 -6.06 4.89 -12.47
N ALA A 301 -5.15 4.48 -11.60
CA ALA A 301 -3.72 4.82 -11.68
C ALA A 301 -3.11 4.41 -13.03
N LEU A 302 -3.48 3.23 -13.53
CA LEU A 302 -3.06 2.75 -14.86
C LEU A 302 -3.56 3.64 -16.00
N GLN A 303 -4.74 4.23 -15.89
CA GLN A 303 -5.31 5.11 -16.91
C GLN A 303 -4.67 6.50 -16.91
N ILE A 304 -4.36 7.04 -15.72
CA ILE A 304 -3.81 8.39 -15.55
C ILE A 304 -2.30 8.43 -15.34
N HIS A 305 -1.58 7.33 -15.60
CA HIS A 305 -0.13 7.30 -15.39
C HIS A 305 0.58 8.31 -16.33
N PRO A 306 1.52 9.14 -15.84
CA PRO A 306 2.15 10.19 -16.65
C PRO A 306 2.85 9.62 -17.91
N ASP A 307 3.50 8.47 -17.79
CA ASP A 307 4.23 7.86 -18.91
C ASP A 307 3.34 7.38 -20.06
N LYS A 308 2.08 7.05 -19.78
CA LYS A 308 1.11 6.64 -20.80
C LYS A 308 0.41 7.83 -21.45
N ASN A 309 0.56 9.02 -20.86
CA ASN A 309 -0.17 10.22 -21.23
C ASN A 309 0.78 11.39 -21.53
N PRO A 310 1.67 11.24 -22.52
CA PRO A 310 2.60 12.29 -22.90
C PRO A 310 1.85 13.57 -23.27
N GLY A 311 2.33 14.72 -22.79
CA GLY A 311 1.67 16.02 -22.98
C GLY A 311 0.69 16.42 -21.88
N SER A 312 0.35 15.53 -20.95
CA SER A 312 -0.47 15.84 -19.77
C SER A 312 0.13 15.33 -18.45
N GLU A 313 1.43 15.08 -18.46
CA GLU A 313 2.20 14.49 -17.36
C GLU A 313 2.04 15.23 -16.04
N GLY A 314 2.03 16.57 -16.06
CA GLY A 314 1.87 17.38 -14.86
C GLY A 314 0.53 17.15 -14.17
N LEU A 315 -0.56 17.21 -14.95
CA LEU A 315 -1.92 16.95 -14.44
C LEU A 315 -2.10 15.49 -14.02
N CYS A 316 -1.53 14.56 -14.78
CA CYS A 316 -1.53 13.14 -14.45
C CYS A 316 -0.83 12.86 -13.11
N LYS A 317 0.33 13.48 -12.87
CA LYS A 317 1.06 13.38 -11.59
C LYS A 317 0.24 13.94 -10.43
N GLU A 318 -0.36 15.11 -10.61
CA GLU A 318 -1.21 15.74 -9.59
C GLU A 318 -2.43 14.87 -9.26
N ALA A 319 -3.13 14.37 -10.29
CA ALA A 319 -4.25 13.47 -10.13
C ALA A 319 -3.84 12.15 -9.45
N LEU A 320 -2.66 11.60 -9.76
CA LEU A 320 -2.16 10.37 -9.14
C LEU A 320 -1.87 10.58 -7.65
N ILE A 321 -1.27 11.70 -7.26
CA ILE A 321 -1.05 12.06 -5.85
C ILE A 321 -2.39 12.17 -5.11
N LYS A 322 -3.37 12.85 -5.70
CA LYS A 322 -4.69 13.01 -5.10
C LYS A 322 -5.46 11.69 -5.02
N LEU A 323 -5.33 10.84 -6.04
CA LEU A 323 -5.87 9.48 -6.06
C LEU A 323 -5.27 8.63 -4.94
N GLN A 324 -3.96 8.75 -4.70
CA GLN A 324 -3.27 8.07 -3.60
C GLN A 324 -3.78 8.55 -2.25
N GLN A 325 -3.95 9.86 -2.05
CA GLN A 325 -4.56 10.40 -0.82
C GLN A 325 -5.99 9.90 -0.62
N GLY A 326 -6.78 9.84 -1.69
CA GLY A 326 -8.14 9.28 -1.65
C GLY A 326 -8.16 7.80 -1.26
N ARG A 327 -7.22 6.99 -1.76
CA ARG A 327 -7.04 5.60 -1.34
C ARG A 327 -6.74 5.50 0.16
N GLU A 328 -5.74 6.23 0.65
CA GLU A 328 -5.33 6.20 2.06
C GLU A 328 -6.50 6.58 2.99
N GLN A 329 -7.25 7.61 2.61
CA GLN A 329 -8.43 8.05 3.36
C GLN A 329 -9.57 7.02 3.32
N ALA A 330 -9.84 6.40 2.17
CA ALA A 330 -10.85 5.34 2.05
C ALA A 330 -10.51 4.13 2.94
N GLU A 331 -9.24 3.71 2.96
CA GLU A 331 -8.76 2.63 3.81
C GLU A 331 -8.91 2.98 5.30
N SER A 332 -8.54 4.21 5.69
CA SER A 332 -8.69 4.67 7.08
C SER A 332 -10.16 4.70 7.53
N GLU A 333 -11.08 5.20 6.69
CA GLU A 333 -12.51 5.24 7.00
C GLU A 333 -13.12 3.84 7.10
N LEU A 334 -12.68 2.89 6.27
CA LEU A 334 -13.09 1.51 6.37
C LEU A 334 -12.65 0.90 7.72
N GLN A 335 -11.40 1.11 8.12
CA GLN A 335 -10.86 0.63 9.39
C GLN A 335 -11.56 1.24 10.61
N GLN A 336 -11.92 2.53 10.54
CA GLN A 336 -12.70 3.20 11.59
C GLN A 336 -14.11 2.60 11.74
N ARG A 337 -14.75 2.21 10.64
CA ARG A 337 -16.08 1.59 10.67
C ARG A 337 -16.06 0.18 11.24
N GLU A 338 -15.06 -0.61 10.87
CA GLU A 338 -14.85 -1.95 11.40
C GLU A 338 -14.59 -1.93 12.92
N SER A 339 -13.80 -0.97 13.40
CA SER A 339 -13.53 -0.80 14.83
C SER A 339 -14.70 -0.17 15.61
N GLY A 340 -15.47 0.72 14.97
CA GLY A 340 -16.63 1.39 15.57
C GLY A 340 -17.87 0.51 15.75
N GLY A 341 -18.06 -0.49 14.88
CA GLY A 341 -19.21 -1.40 14.92
C GLY A 341 -19.33 -2.28 16.17
N LYS A 342 -18.22 -2.52 16.89
CA LYS A 342 -18.20 -3.41 18.08
C LYS A 342 -18.68 -2.77 19.39
N LYS A 343 -19.12 -1.51 19.41
CA LYS A 343 -19.40 -0.76 20.65
C LYS A 343 -20.86 -0.61 21.08
N ARG A 344 -21.86 -1.17 20.38
CA ARG A 344 -23.28 -0.83 20.64
C ARG A 344 -24.18 -1.83 21.37
N ASP A 345 -23.77 -3.08 21.63
CA ASP A 345 -24.70 -4.07 22.22
C ASP A 345 -24.36 -4.56 23.65
N LYS A 346 -23.56 -3.80 24.42
CA LYS A 346 -23.29 -4.14 25.84
C LYS A 346 -23.79 -3.06 26.81
N ALA A 347 -25.05 -2.68 26.64
CA ALA A 347 -25.84 -2.00 27.66
C ALA A 347 -26.90 -2.98 28.16
N GLY A 348 -26.62 -3.68 29.25
CA GLY A 348 -27.56 -4.61 29.88
C GLY A 348 -26.91 -5.92 30.32
N MET A 349 -26.07 -5.88 31.35
CA MET A 349 -25.99 -7.00 32.28
C MET A 349 -25.53 -6.49 33.63
N ASP A 350 -26.42 -6.64 34.59
CA ASP A 350 -26.33 -6.13 35.94
C ASP A 350 -25.23 -6.79 36.77
N ASN A 351 -24.96 -6.06 37.85
CA ASN A 351 -23.88 -6.11 38.81
C ASN A 351 -23.85 -7.43 39.61
N ALA A 352 -22.70 -8.12 39.63
CA ALA A 352 -22.37 -9.10 40.66
C ALA A 352 -20.97 -8.79 41.21
N THR A 353 -20.97 -8.33 42.45
CA THR A 353 -19.84 -7.93 43.28
C THR A 353 -18.86 -9.07 43.55
N VAL A 354 -17.62 -8.88 43.13
CA VAL A 354 -16.43 -9.50 43.72
C VAL A 354 -15.37 -8.40 43.83
N GLU A 355 -15.01 -8.03 45.07
CA GLU A 355 -13.79 -7.25 45.35
C GLU A 355 -12.56 -8.10 45.01
N PRO A 356 -11.50 -7.51 44.41
CA PRO A 356 -10.47 -6.90 45.26
C PRO A 356 -9.79 -5.63 44.70
N GLU A 357 -9.25 -4.85 45.64
CA GLU A 357 -8.03 -4.03 45.61
C GLU A 357 -7.79 -2.97 44.50
N ALA A 358 -7.58 -1.74 44.98
CA ALA A 358 -7.04 -0.54 44.32
C ALA A 358 -7.70 -0.11 42.99
N LYS A 359 -8.75 0.72 43.11
CA LYS A 359 -9.44 1.39 42.00
C LYS A 359 -8.47 2.08 41.04
N PRO A 360 -8.41 1.69 39.75
CA PRO A 360 -7.65 2.42 38.76
C PRO A 360 -8.42 3.68 38.35
N SER A 361 -7.80 4.84 38.48
CA SER A 361 -8.33 6.09 37.93
C SER A 361 -8.54 5.91 36.42
N GLY A 362 -9.77 6.07 35.92
CA GLY A 362 -10.12 5.97 34.50
C GLY A 362 -9.47 7.02 33.59
N LYS A 363 -8.57 7.85 34.15
CA LYS A 363 -7.79 8.87 33.45
C LYS A 363 -6.39 8.36 33.13
N CYS A 364 -5.78 8.95 32.11
CA CYS A 364 -4.39 8.73 31.78
C CYS A 364 -3.51 9.05 33.01
N PRO A 365 -2.53 8.21 33.37
CA PRO A 365 -1.67 8.46 34.52
C PRO A 365 -0.61 9.55 34.27
N TYR A 366 -0.62 10.18 33.10
CA TYR A 366 0.27 11.29 32.79
C TYR A 366 -0.21 12.58 33.48
N PRO A 367 0.64 13.30 34.23
CA PRO A 367 0.26 14.53 34.93
C PRO A 367 -0.36 15.56 33.98
N GLY A 368 -1.54 16.08 34.33
CA GLY A 368 -2.26 17.07 33.52
C GLY A 368 -3.03 16.50 32.33
N CYS A 369 -3.07 15.17 32.15
CA CYS A 369 -3.89 14.55 31.12
C CYS A 369 -5.26 14.12 31.64
N ASP A 370 -6.31 14.81 31.20
CA ASP A 370 -7.70 14.48 31.55
C ASP A 370 -8.37 13.46 30.63
N LEU A 371 -7.63 12.92 29.66
CA LEU A 371 -8.16 11.96 28.70
C LEU A 371 -8.31 10.57 29.31
N PRO A 372 -9.31 9.79 28.86
CA PRO A 372 -9.50 8.42 29.34
C PRO A 372 -8.31 7.53 28.97
N SER A 373 -7.94 6.62 29.86
CA SER A 373 -6.87 5.66 29.61
C SER A 373 -7.28 4.63 28.54
N CYS A 374 -6.36 4.31 27.63
CA CYS A 374 -6.55 3.27 26.62
C CYS A 374 -6.57 1.90 27.31
N LYS A 375 -7.60 1.11 27.02
CA LYS A 375 -7.75 -0.26 27.57
C LYS A 375 -6.76 -1.27 26.95
N GLN A 376 -6.30 -1.00 25.73
CA GLN A 376 -5.38 -1.87 25.00
C GLN A 376 -3.91 -1.56 25.27
N CYS A 377 -3.63 -0.41 25.89
CA CYS A 377 -2.26 -0.04 26.22
C CYS A 377 -1.84 -0.65 27.57
N PRO A 378 -0.74 -1.42 27.65
CA PRO A 378 -0.23 -1.92 28.93
C PRO A 378 0.19 -0.78 29.89
N ASN A 379 0.58 0.37 29.34
CA ASN A 379 0.90 1.59 30.09
C ASN A 379 -0.33 2.45 30.44
N ARG A 380 -1.54 2.05 30.01
CA ARG A 380 -2.81 2.79 30.22
C ARG A 380 -2.75 4.27 29.79
N CYS A 381 -1.95 4.58 28.78
CA CYS A 381 -1.83 5.93 28.24
C CYS A 381 -3.09 6.31 27.45
N CYS A 382 -3.39 7.60 27.27
CA CYS A 382 -4.53 8.03 26.44
C CYS A 382 -4.27 7.76 24.95
N THR A 383 -5.32 7.42 24.19
CA THR A 383 -5.21 7.14 22.73
C THR A 383 -4.81 8.35 21.90
N ARG A 384 -4.96 9.57 22.44
CA ARG A 384 -4.77 10.82 21.69
C ARG A 384 -3.35 11.37 21.76
N ASN A 385 -2.56 10.96 22.74
CA ASN A 385 -1.21 11.47 22.92
C ASN A 385 -0.22 10.34 23.20
N ILE A 386 0.40 9.87 22.12
CA ILE A 386 1.43 8.82 22.13
C ILE A 386 2.61 9.14 23.05
N THR A 387 2.95 10.41 23.23
CA THR A 387 4.08 10.84 24.09
C THR A 387 3.89 10.45 25.54
N HIS A 388 2.65 10.43 26.05
CA HIS A 388 2.34 10.00 27.41
C HIS A 388 2.73 8.53 27.62
N CYS A 389 2.50 7.70 26.60
CA CYS A 389 2.82 6.29 26.62
C CYS A 389 4.31 6.02 26.81
N HIS A 390 5.13 6.71 26.02
CA HIS A 390 6.58 6.57 26.08
C HIS A 390 7.18 7.15 27.37
N MET A 391 6.65 8.26 27.88
CA MET A 391 7.11 8.83 29.15
C MET A 391 6.78 7.92 30.34
N ILE A 392 5.58 7.32 30.35
CA ILE A 392 5.19 6.32 31.36
C ILE A 392 6.06 5.07 31.24
N ALA A 393 6.27 4.55 30.02
CA ALA A 393 7.15 3.40 29.76
C ALA A 393 8.58 3.61 30.29
N ARG A 394 9.15 4.80 30.06
CA ARG A 394 10.50 5.16 30.52
C ARG A 394 10.56 5.25 32.04
N SER A 395 9.54 5.81 32.69
CA SER A 395 9.46 5.89 34.16
C SER A 395 9.31 4.52 34.85
N ARG A 396 8.82 3.51 34.12
CA ARG A 396 8.55 2.16 34.64
C ARG A 396 9.60 1.12 34.23
N GLY A 397 10.77 1.54 33.76
CA GLY A 397 11.89 0.64 33.50
C GLY A 397 11.78 -0.18 32.20
N GLY A 398 11.22 0.40 31.13
CA GLY A 398 11.40 -0.16 29.77
C GLY A 398 10.22 -0.95 29.20
N LEU A 399 9.00 -0.76 29.71
CA LEU A 399 7.81 -1.36 29.09
C LEU A 399 7.51 -0.73 27.73
N HIS A 400 8.06 -1.30 26.64
CA HIS A 400 7.78 -0.88 25.28
C HIS A 400 6.30 -1.04 24.95
N CYS A 401 5.68 0.02 24.41
CA CYS A 401 4.31 -0.01 23.95
C CYS A 401 4.30 -0.16 22.42
N TYR A 402 4.02 -1.37 21.94
CA TYR A 402 4.02 -1.71 20.53
C TYR A 402 2.85 -1.09 19.73
N PHE A 403 1.84 -0.54 20.40
CA PHE A 403 0.60 -0.06 19.78
C PHE A 403 0.68 1.35 19.17
N HIS A 404 1.81 2.05 19.26
CA HIS A 404 1.91 3.42 18.75
C HIS A 404 3.32 3.70 18.19
N PRO A 405 3.47 4.10 16.90
CA PRO A 405 4.77 4.47 16.32
C PRO A 405 5.21 5.88 16.74
N PRO A 406 6.46 6.12 17.18
CA PRO A 406 6.88 7.37 17.80
C PRO A 406 6.71 8.59 16.88
N PRO A 407 6.30 9.77 17.42
CA PRO A 407 6.13 10.97 16.61
C PRO A 407 7.48 11.51 16.10
N ARG A 408 7.50 11.96 14.84
CA ARG A 408 8.68 12.39 14.05
C ARG A 408 9.60 13.42 14.73
N SER A 409 9.15 14.14 15.75
CA SER A 409 9.94 15.18 16.44
C SER A 409 10.96 14.62 17.45
N TRP A 410 10.96 13.32 17.77
CA TRP A 410 11.81 12.73 18.81
C TRP A 410 12.98 11.88 18.31
N ALA A 411 13.06 11.58 17.01
CA ALA A 411 14.25 10.92 16.44
C ALA A 411 15.53 11.77 16.52
N ARG A 412 15.44 13.06 16.92
CA ARG A 412 16.59 13.97 17.02
C ARG A 412 17.18 14.13 18.42
N ASN A 413 16.52 13.68 19.49
CA ASN A 413 16.93 13.97 20.88
C ASN A 413 17.18 12.72 21.75
N ALA A 414 17.46 11.56 21.14
CA ALA A 414 17.79 10.33 21.86
C ALA A 414 19.30 10.08 22.02
N GLU A 415 20.13 11.12 21.90
CA GLU A 415 21.53 11.11 22.35
C GLU A 415 21.67 12.07 23.54
N GLY A 416 21.75 11.46 24.72
CA GLY A 416 21.90 12.10 26.02
C GLY A 416 22.00 11.03 27.09
#